data_AF-A0AAD1ZVN8-F1
#
_entry.id   AF-A0AAD1ZVN8-F1
#
_cell.length_a   1.000
_cell.length_b   1.000
_cell.length_c   1.000
_cell.angle_alpha   90.00
_cell.angle_beta   90.00
_cell.angle_gamma   90.00
#
_symmetry.space_group_name_H-M   'P 1'
#
loop_
_entity.id
_entity.type
_entity.pdbx_description
1 polymer ?
#
loop_
_entity_poly.entity_id
_entity_poly.type
_entity_poly.pdbx_seq_one_letter_code
_entity_poly.pdbx_strand_id
1 'polypeptide(L)'
;MSSPRTIRFIVVGGERFNGNLVDLEDRLAVEIYNPNQDYWEICPPLPADFRPGNSSQWLCSALFKQKLFVFGIYSFFVSFFNLEKRYWTSVQTLRPPGALFSYLLSLHDKLILAGLCNNIGSSPCFILWEIDEKTLEFSEMEIMPEELLACLLDSSIDEDDRFASLKCVGFGNLIYVFNDEHHKNYPACVCEMSDYSGKCNWRRLPSLPQPVNKFHKIVNIPLKLERESSYKKTMMKREKECSHVIHKVPSGDGPYVRAKHAQLVQKDPESAIIWFWRAINARDRVESALKDMAVVMKQLDRTEEAIEAVRSFRGLCPKHAQESLDNVLIDLYKKCGKVDEQIMLLKHKLKMIYLGEAFNGKSTKTARSHGKKFQVSIKQETSRILGNLGWAYTQKSNYMAAEVVYSKAQMIDPDANKALNLCHCLIKLARYQEAHLVLQEVLHYNLPGSEDSKSRNRAEELSLELESVQPQPLQSNLPCLNFEDDFVEALERALNELAPARSRRLPIFEEISQFRDQLAC
;
A
#
# COMPACT_ATOMS: atom_id res chain seq x y z
N MET A 1 0.49 -48.84 -9.66
CA MET A 1 1.56 -47.81 -9.58
C MET A 1 0.90 -46.46 -9.75
N SER A 2 0.56 -45.80 -8.65
CA SER A 2 -0.03 -44.47 -8.64
C SER A 2 1.07 -43.44 -8.94
N SER A 3 0.90 -42.68 -10.02
CA SER A 3 1.71 -41.50 -10.33
C SER A 3 1.84 -40.60 -9.09
N PRO A 4 3.04 -40.07 -8.78
CA PRO A 4 3.20 -39.15 -7.66
C PRO A 4 2.25 -37.95 -7.80
N ARG A 5 1.44 -37.73 -6.76
CA ARG A 5 0.48 -36.60 -6.68
C ARG A 5 1.25 -35.30 -6.88
N THR A 6 1.02 -34.64 -8.01
CA THR A 6 1.68 -33.39 -8.35
C THR A 6 0.85 -32.24 -7.81
N ILE A 7 1.41 -31.49 -6.86
CA ILE A 7 0.79 -30.30 -6.28
C ILE A 7 0.88 -29.16 -7.30
N ARG A 8 -0.25 -28.66 -7.78
CA ARG A 8 -0.26 -27.49 -8.69
C ARG A 8 -0.83 -26.30 -7.93
N PHE A 9 -0.26 -25.12 -8.15
CA PHE A 9 -0.78 -23.88 -7.56
C PHE A 9 -1.47 -23.07 -8.65
N ILE A 10 -2.68 -22.58 -8.38
CA ILE A 10 -3.37 -21.67 -9.29
C ILE A 10 -3.34 -20.28 -8.67
N VAL A 11 -2.93 -19.29 -9.46
CA VAL A 11 -3.03 -17.88 -9.16
C VAL A 11 -4.02 -17.28 -10.15
N VAL A 12 -5.11 -16.70 -9.65
CA VAL A 12 -6.06 -15.94 -10.48
C VAL A 12 -5.93 -14.47 -10.16
N GLY A 13 -5.64 -13.68 -11.19
CA GLY A 13 -5.53 -12.25 -11.05
C GLY A 13 -4.21 -11.83 -10.44
N GLY A 14 -3.11 -12.12 -11.14
CA GLY A 14 -1.85 -11.41 -10.93
C GLY A 14 -1.72 -10.23 -11.89
N GLU A 15 -1.28 -9.07 -11.39
CA GLU A 15 -0.70 -8.05 -12.26
C GLU A 15 0.61 -8.62 -12.84
N ARG A 16 0.65 -8.83 -14.15
CA ARG A 16 1.93 -8.92 -14.83
C ARG A 16 2.52 -7.52 -14.85
N PHE A 17 3.44 -7.26 -13.94
CA PHE A 17 4.33 -6.11 -14.06
C PHE A 17 5.30 -6.36 -15.23
N ASN A 18 4.79 -6.17 -16.45
CA ASN A 18 5.63 -5.70 -17.55
C ASN A 18 6.05 -4.28 -17.18
N GLY A 19 7.30 -3.89 -17.46
CA GLY A 19 7.86 -2.65 -16.94
C GLY A 19 7.06 -1.40 -17.33
N ASN A 20 6.33 -0.88 -16.34
CA ASN A 20 5.68 0.42 -16.21
C ASN A 20 4.31 0.62 -16.89
N LEU A 21 3.50 1.39 -16.15
CA LEU A 21 2.09 1.72 -16.34
C LEU A 21 1.16 0.51 -16.20
N VAL A 22 0.31 0.59 -15.16
CA VAL A 22 -0.89 -0.23 -15.04
C VAL A 22 -1.61 -0.06 -16.35
N ASP A 23 -1.69 -1.14 -17.12
CA ASP A 23 -2.54 -1.18 -18.28
C ASP A 23 -3.91 -0.80 -17.74
N LEU A 24 -4.49 0.32 -18.18
CA LEU A 24 -5.85 0.70 -17.82
C LEU A 24 -6.87 -0.34 -18.35
N GLU A 25 -6.39 -1.44 -18.93
CA GLU A 25 -7.11 -2.66 -19.24
C GLU A 25 -6.39 -3.94 -18.75
N ASP A 26 -5.74 -3.93 -17.57
CA ASP A 26 -4.97 -5.08 -17.09
C ASP A 26 -5.84 -6.32 -16.90
N ARG A 27 -5.66 -7.26 -17.82
CA ARG A 27 -6.33 -8.56 -17.88
C ARG A 27 -5.79 -9.40 -16.73
N LEU A 28 -6.55 -9.54 -15.64
CA LEU A 28 -6.27 -10.43 -14.50
C LEU A 28 -5.92 -11.85 -14.99
N ALA A 29 -4.64 -12.10 -15.24
CA ALA A 29 -4.18 -13.34 -15.84
C ALA A 29 -4.32 -14.48 -14.84
N VAL A 30 -4.74 -15.64 -15.35
CA VAL A 30 -4.72 -16.89 -14.59
C VAL A 30 -3.38 -17.55 -14.87
N GLU A 31 -2.60 -17.85 -13.83
CA GLU A 31 -1.33 -18.55 -13.97
C GLU A 31 -1.37 -19.84 -13.14
N ILE A 32 -0.92 -20.95 -13.71
CA ILE A 32 -0.88 -22.25 -13.03
C ILE A 32 0.58 -22.69 -12.93
N TYR A 33 1.08 -22.85 -11.71
CA TYR A 33 2.43 -23.34 -11.47
C TYR A 33 2.50 -24.86 -11.56
N ASN A 34 3.43 -25.33 -12.38
CA ASN A 34 3.76 -26.75 -12.51
C ASN A 34 5.09 -27.03 -11.80
N PRO A 35 5.10 -27.71 -10.64
CA PRO A 35 6.32 -27.93 -9.86
C PRO A 35 7.29 -28.92 -10.54
N ASN A 36 6.81 -29.78 -11.45
CA ASN A 36 7.65 -30.80 -12.09
C ASN A 36 8.57 -30.19 -13.16
N GLN A 37 8.15 -29.06 -13.74
CA GLN A 37 8.87 -28.36 -14.80
C GLN A 37 9.33 -26.96 -14.35
N ASP A 38 9.07 -26.62 -13.07
CA ASP A 38 9.37 -25.32 -12.44
C ASP A 38 9.01 -24.11 -13.32
N TYR A 39 7.81 -24.14 -13.92
CA TYR A 39 7.32 -23.05 -14.79
C TYR A 39 5.87 -22.67 -14.47
N TRP A 40 5.51 -21.47 -14.88
CA TRP A 40 4.17 -20.92 -14.80
C TRP A 40 3.49 -21.00 -16.16
N GLU A 41 2.36 -21.69 -16.22
CA GLU A 41 1.50 -21.77 -17.40
C GLU A 41 0.51 -20.62 -17.39
N ILE A 42 0.49 -19.84 -18.47
CA ILE A 42 -0.44 -18.71 -18.63
C ILE A 42 -1.75 -19.25 -19.20
N CYS A 43 -2.85 -18.91 -18.55
CA CYS A 43 -4.21 -19.29 -18.93
C CYS A 43 -5.04 -18.05 -19.29
N PRO A 44 -6.22 -18.23 -19.93
CA PRO A 44 -7.12 -17.13 -20.23
C PRO A 44 -7.43 -16.27 -18.99
N PRO A 45 -7.48 -14.93 -19.15
CA PRO A 45 -7.69 -14.02 -18.03
C PRO A 45 -9.12 -14.09 -17.48
N LEU A 46 -9.32 -13.60 -16.26
CA LEU A 46 -10.63 -13.49 -15.63
C LEU A 46 -11.61 -12.69 -16.54
N PRO A 47 -12.89 -13.11 -16.62
CA PRO A 47 -13.91 -12.42 -17.43
C PRO A 47 -14.03 -10.93 -17.10
N ALA A 48 -14.41 -10.13 -18.11
CA ALA A 48 -14.41 -8.67 -18.02
C ALA A 48 -15.43 -8.11 -17.03
N ASP A 49 -16.49 -8.85 -16.75
CA ASP A 49 -17.55 -8.48 -15.81
C ASP A 49 -17.02 -8.32 -14.36
N PHE A 50 -15.86 -8.89 -14.06
CA PHE A 50 -15.14 -8.72 -12.79
C PHE A 50 -14.12 -7.56 -12.82
N ARG A 51 -14.26 -6.52 -13.67
CA ARG A 51 -13.21 -5.47 -13.85
C ARG A 51 -13.44 -4.07 -13.22
N PRO A 52 -14.63 -3.49 -13.00
CA PRO A 52 -14.69 -2.10 -12.54
C PRO A 52 -14.44 -1.99 -11.01
N GLY A 53 -13.26 -1.50 -10.61
CA GLY A 53 -12.97 -1.08 -9.23
C GLY A 53 -12.52 -2.18 -8.25
N ASN A 54 -12.18 -3.37 -8.73
CA ASN A 54 -12.00 -4.55 -7.87
C ASN A 54 -10.65 -4.58 -7.12
N SER A 55 -10.70 -4.21 -5.84
CA SER A 55 -9.75 -4.71 -4.84
C SER A 55 -9.93 -6.23 -4.70
N SER A 56 -8.83 -6.98 -4.52
CA SER A 56 -8.86 -8.41 -4.15
C SER A 56 -9.71 -8.70 -2.92
N GLN A 57 -10.05 -7.67 -2.14
CA GLN A 57 -10.94 -7.73 -0.98
C GLN A 57 -12.42 -7.98 -1.32
N TRP A 58 -12.83 -7.84 -2.60
CA TRP A 58 -14.22 -7.93 -3.06
C TRP A 58 -14.52 -9.22 -3.87
N LEU A 59 -13.51 -10.06 -4.06
CA LEU A 59 -13.64 -11.37 -4.69
C LEU A 59 -13.36 -12.47 -3.67
N CYS A 60 -13.99 -13.63 -3.85
CA CYS A 60 -13.61 -14.87 -3.18
C CYS A 60 -13.52 -15.99 -4.22
N SER A 61 -12.75 -17.02 -3.90
CA SER A 61 -12.56 -18.18 -4.77
C SER A 61 -12.87 -19.47 -4.06
N ALA A 62 -13.26 -20.48 -4.84
CA ALA A 62 -13.44 -21.82 -4.32
C ALA A 62 -13.04 -22.88 -5.35
N LEU A 63 -12.08 -23.74 -4.99
CA LEU A 63 -11.81 -25.00 -5.69
C LEU A 63 -12.91 -26.03 -5.41
N PHE A 64 -13.58 -26.49 -6.46
CA PHE A 64 -14.57 -27.57 -6.35
C PHE A 64 -14.54 -28.46 -7.60
N LYS A 65 -14.34 -29.77 -7.43
CA LYS A 65 -14.30 -30.78 -8.51
C LYS A 65 -13.47 -30.37 -9.74
N GLN A 66 -12.23 -29.91 -9.52
CA GLN A 66 -11.31 -29.42 -10.57
C GLN A 66 -11.81 -28.19 -11.35
N LYS A 67 -12.76 -27.45 -10.80
CA LYS A 67 -13.19 -26.14 -11.26
C LYS A 67 -12.80 -25.12 -10.22
N LEU A 68 -12.18 -24.05 -10.67
CA LEU A 68 -11.89 -22.90 -9.81
C LEU A 68 -13.00 -21.88 -9.98
N PHE A 69 -13.87 -21.76 -8.99
CA PHE A 69 -14.91 -20.75 -8.97
C PHE A 69 -14.34 -19.41 -8.50
N VAL A 70 -14.74 -18.33 -9.15
CA VAL A 70 -14.52 -16.95 -8.71
C VAL A 70 -15.87 -16.29 -8.53
N PHE A 71 -16.06 -15.67 -7.38
CA PHE A 71 -17.31 -15.06 -6.96
C PHE A 71 -17.10 -13.63 -6.47
N GLY A 72 -17.92 -12.71 -6.95
CA GLY A 72 -17.95 -11.32 -6.48
C GLY A 72 -18.83 -11.16 -5.25
N ILE A 73 -18.23 -10.75 -4.12
CA ILE A 73 -18.87 -10.72 -2.80
C ILE A 73 -20.14 -9.85 -2.80
N TYR A 74 -20.10 -8.72 -3.51
CA TYR A 74 -21.21 -7.76 -3.60
C TYR A 74 -21.92 -7.74 -4.96
N SER A 75 -21.23 -8.14 -6.04
CA SER A 75 -21.81 -8.19 -7.39
C SER A 75 -22.62 -9.47 -7.63
N PHE A 76 -22.37 -10.52 -6.84
CA PHE A 76 -22.94 -11.85 -6.99
C PHE A 76 -22.62 -12.51 -8.34
N PHE A 77 -21.63 -11.99 -9.06
CA PHE A 77 -21.14 -12.60 -10.29
C PHE A 77 -20.35 -13.85 -9.96
N VAL A 78 -20.63 -14.93 -10.69
CA VAL A 78 -19.93 -16.21 -10.57
C VAL A 78 -19.47 -16.67 -11.95
N SER A 79 -18.23 -17.15 -12.01
CA SER A 79 -17.70 -17.88 -13.16
C SER A 79 -16.73 -18.94 -12.65
N PHE A 80 -16.55 -20.02 -13.40
CA PHE A 80 -15.54 -21.01 -13.06
C PHE A 80 -14.54 -21.23 -14.20
N PHE A 81 -13.29 -21.44 -13.81
CA PHE A 81 -12.21 -21.83 -14.69
C PHE A 81 -12.08 -23.35 -14.67
N ASN A 82 -12.21 -23.98 -15.85
CA ASN A 82 -12.02 -25.41 -16.00
C ASN A 82 -10.51 -25.72 -16.08
N LEU A 83 -9.98 -26.41 -15.06
CA LEU A 83 -8.54 -26.70 -14.96
C LEU A 83 -8.04 -27.73 -15.97
N GLU A 84 -8.90 -28.56 -16.51
CA GLU A 84 -8.56 -29.54 -17.53
C GLU A 84 -8.53 -28.90 -18.92
N LYS A 85 -9.58 -28.14 -19.24
CA LYS A 85 -9.81 -27.58 -20.58
C LYS A 85 -9.28 -26.14 -20.75
N ARG A 86 -8.81 -25.52 -19.67
CA ARG A 86 -8.19 -24.18 -19.63
C ARG A 86 -9.06 -23.06 -20.20
N TYR A 87 -10.35 -23.03 -19.87
CA TYR A 87 -11.25 -21.95 -20.25
C TYR A 87 -12.15 -21.51 -19.10
N TRP A 88 -12.63 -20.27 -19.18
CA TRP A 88 -13.65 -19.70 -18.31
C TRP A 88 -15.05 -19.93 -18.86
N THR A 89 -16.02 -20.24 -18.00
CA THR A 89 -17.43 -20.15 -18.39
C THR A 89 -17.91 -18.72 -18.49
N SER A 90 -19.03 -18.52 -19.18
CA SER A 90 -19.78 -17.27 -19.13
C SER A 90 -20.09 -16.88 -17.68
N VAL A 91 -20.05 -15.59 -17.40
CA VAL A 91 -20.40 -15.04 -16.10
C VAL A 91 -21.90 -15.19 -15.89
N GLN A 92 -22.28 -15.67 -14.72
CA GLN A 92 -23.66 -15.81 -14.28
C GLN A 92 -23.86 -15.04 -12.97
N THR A 93 -25.12 -14.81 -12.58
CA THR A 93 -25.45 -14.11 -11.33
C THR A 93 -26.03 -15.11 -10.34
N LEU A 94 -25.34 -15.33 -9.22
CA LEU A 94 -25.76 -16.19 -8.13
C LEU A 94 -26.12 -15.33 -6.91
N ARG A 95 -27.32 -14.75 -6.95
CA ARG A 95 -27.82 -13.82 -5.91
C ARG A 95 -29.08 -14.37 -5.23
N PRO A 96 -28.98 -14.83 -3.97
CA PRO A 96 -30.16 -15.14 -3.17
C PRO A 96 -31.04 -13.89 -2.96
N PRO A 97 -32.37 -14.05 -2.85
CA PRO A 97 -33.27 -12.93 -2.59
C PRO A 97 -32.90 -12.19 -1.30
N GLY A 98 -32.84 -10.86 -1.36
CA GLY A 98 -32.50 -10.02 -0.20
C GLY A 98 -31.03 -10.05 0.23
N ALA A 99 -30.15 -10.77 -0.48
CA ALA A 99 -28.73 -10.83 -0.14
C ALA A 99 -28.03 -9.47 -0.36
N LEU A 100 -27.30 -9.05 0.67
CA LEU A 100 -26.45 -7.85 0.70
C LEU A 100 -25.03 -8.17 0.22
N PHE A 101 -24.46 -9.26 0.74
CA PHE A 101 -23.19 -9.82 0.31
C PHE A 101 -23.13 -11.31 0.65
N SER A 102 -22.29 -12.05 -0.08
CA SER A 102 -22.08 -13.47 0.17
C SER A 102 -20.62 -13.88 -0.07
N TYR A 103 -20.24 -14.99 0.54
CA TYR A 103 -18.95 -15.66 0.36
C TYR A 103 -19.19 -17.05 -0.20
N LEU A 104 -18.47 -17.41 -1.26
CA LEU A 104 -18.51 -18.74 -1.85
C LEU A 104 -17.42 -19.61 -1.20
N LEU A 105 -17.81 -20.78 -0.70
CA LEU A 105 -16.96 -21.70 0.04
C LEU A 105 -17.09 -23.10 -0.56
N SER A 106 -15.99 -23.86 -0.60
CA SER A 106 -16.04 -25.30 -0.89
C SER A 106 -15.78 -26.06 0.41
N LEU A 107 -16.77 -26.81 0.88
CA LEU A 107 -16.65 -27.64 2.07
C LEU A 107 -16.93 -29.09 1.68
N HIS A 108 -15.95 -29.96 1.93
CA HIS A 108 -16.01 -31.38 1.56
C HIS A 108 -16.30 -31.59 0.06
N ASP A 109 -17.53 -32.02 -0.26
CA ASP A 109 -18.03 -32.22 -1.64
C ASP A 109 -19.28 -31.37 -1.91
N LYS A 110 -19.39 -30.23 -1.22
CA LYS A 110 -20.47 -29.26 -1.38
C LYS A 110 -19.91 -27.87 -1.66
N LEU A 111 -20.60 -27.15 -2.54
CA LEU A 111 -20.39 -25.73 -2.76
C LEU A 111 -21.41 -24.96 -1.91
N ILE A 112 -20.92 -24.10 -1.03
CA ILE A 112 -21.75 -23.39 -0.05
C ILE A 112 -21.61 -21.89 -0.28
N LEU A 113 -22.74 -21.20 -0.32
CA LEU A 113 -22.80 -19.76 -0.30
C LEU A 113 -23.19 -19.32 1.11
N ALA A 114 -22.42 -18.41 1.72
CA ALA A 114 -22.65 -17.93 3.08
C ALA A 114 -22.74 -16.41 3.06
N GLY A 115 -23.89 -15.84 3.41
CA GLY A 115 -24.13 -14.41 3.19
C GLY A 115 -25.18 -13.80 4.10
N LEU A 116 -25.19 -12.47 4.13
CA LEU A 116 -26.13 -11.69 4.92
C LEU A 116 -27.32 -11.28 4.05
N CYS A 117 -28.53 -11.54 4.54
CA CYS A 117 -29.78 -11.15 3.91
C CYS A 117 -30.55 -10.13 4.75
N ASN A 118 -31.10 -9.12 4.08
CA ASN A 118 -32.13 -8.28 4.67
C ASN A 118 -33.49 -8.94 4.48
N ASN A 119 -34.21 -9.10 5.58
CA ASN A 119 -35.59 -9.55 5.57
C ASN A 119 -36.50 -8.34 5.78
N ILE A 120 -37.52 -8.19 4.93
CA ILE A 120 -38.42 -7.02 4.96
C ILE A 120 -39.28 -7.13 6.23
N GLY A 121 -38.94 -6.34 7.24
CA GLY A 121 -39.68 -6.27 8.50
C GLY A 121 -39.09 -7.07 9.68
N SER A 122 -37.88 -7.63 9.55
CA SER A 122 -37.15 -8.24 10.67
C SER A 122 -35.66 -7.85 10.68
N SER A 123 -34.94 -8.25 11.74
CA SER A 123 -33.48 -8.16 11.82
C SER A 123 -32.82 -8.88 10.63
N PRO A 124 -31.66 -8.39 10.15
CA PRO A 124 -30.88 -9.07 9.11
C PRO A 124 -30.39 -10.43 9.63
N CYS A 125 -30.30 -11.41 8.75
CA CYS A 125 -29.92 -12.78 9.08
C CYS A 125 -28.75 -13.25 8.21
N PHE A 126 -27.85 -14.04 8.81
CA PHE A 126 -26.75 -14.66 8.08
C PHE A 126 -27.14 -16.09 7.72
N ILE A 127 -27.19 -16.42 6.44
CA ILE A 127 -27.76 -17.67 5.92
C ILE A 127 -26.67 -18.45 5.17
N LEU A 128 -26.75 -19.77 5.27
CA LEU A 128 -25.97 -20.73 4.49
C LEU A 128 -26.86 -21.38 3.43
N TRP A 129 -26.43 -21.37 2.18
CA TRP A 129 -27.07 -22.06 1.06
C TRP A 129 -26.15 -23.10 0.43
N GLU A 130 -26.67 -24.27 0.11
CA GLU A 130 -26.00 -25.26 -0.74
C GLU A 130 -26.29 -24.96 -2.21
N ILE A 131 -25.23 -24.93 -3.02
CA ILE A 131 -25.27 -24.60 -4.44
C ILE A 131 -25.14 -25.88 -5.27
N ASP A 132 -26.10 -26.14 -6.15
CA ASP A 132 -25.96 -27.18 -7.16
C ASP A 132 -24.97 -26.73 -8.24
N GLU A 133 -23.94 -27.54 -8.45
CA GLU A 133 -22.85 -27.25 -9.40
C GLU A 133 -23.31 -27.12 -10.86
N LYS A 134 -24.37 -27.86 -11.25
CA LYS A 134 -24.83 -27.94 -12.64
C LYS A 134 -25.86 -26.87 -12.95
N THR A 135 -26.79 -26.63 -12.04
CA THR A 135 -27.88 -25.66 -12.24
C THR A 135 -27.56 -24.28 -11.68
N LEU A 136 -26.56 -24.18 -10.78
CA LEU A 136 -26.30 -22.99 -9.95
C LEU A 136 -27.51 -22.53 -9.14
N GLU A 137 -28.42 -23.46 -8.84
CA GLU A 137 -29.53 -23.21 -7.93
C GLU A 137 -29.05 -23.33 -6.48
N PHE A 138 -29.61 -22.50 -5.61
CA PHE A 138 -29.28 -22.46 -4.19
C PHE A 138 -30.43 -23.02 -3.35
N SER A 139 -30.10 -23.82 -2.37
CA SER A 139 -31.03 -24.38 -1.38
C SER A 139 -30.62 -23.94 0.01
N GLU A 140 -31.55 -23.40 0.78
CA GLU A 140 -31.27 -22.94 2.15
C GLU A 140 -30.93 -24.13 3.05
N MET A 141 -29.82 -24.03 3.78
CA MET A 141 -29.37 -25.06 4.71
C MET A 141 -29.60 -24.67 6.16
N GLU A 142 -29.14 -23.48 6.55
CA GLU A 142 -29.14 -23.06 7.96
C GLU A 142 -29.08 -21.54 8.09
N ILE A 143 -29.69 -21.02 9.15
CA ILE A 143 -29.64 -19.60 9.52
C ILE A 143 -28.83 -19.46 10.81
N MET A 144 -27.88 -18.53 10.84
CA MET A 144 -27.16 -18.19 12.07
C MET A 144 -28.15 -17.64 13.12
N PRO A 145 -28.16 -18.16 14.35
CA PRO A 145 -28.95 -17.60 15.45
C PRO A 145 -28.69 -16.10 15.64
N GLU A 146 -29.76 -15.34 15.87
CA GLU A 146 -29.72 -13.87 15.97
C GLU A 146 -28.79 -13.40 17.10
N GLU A 147 -28.72 -14.15 18.22
CA GLU A 147 -27.86 -13.81 19.35
C GLU A 147 -26.37 -13.90 18.98
N LEU A 148 -26.00 -14.83 18.10
CA LEU A 148 -24.63 -15.00 17.63
C LEU A 148 -24.26 -13.92 16.62
N LEU A 149 -25.17 -13.59 15.71
CA LEU A 149 -24.97 -12.50 14.77
C LEU A 149 -24.84 -11.16 15.51
N ALA A 150 -25.69 -10.89 16.50
CA ALA A 150 -25.60 -9.71 17.35
C ALA A 150 -24.27 -9.64 18.11
N CYS A 151 -23.65 -10.76 18.48
CA CYS A 151 -22.32 -10.77 19.11
C CYS A 151 -21.19 -10.33 18.15
N LEU A 152 -21.39 -10.43 16.84
CA LEU A 152 -20.41 -10.03 15.82
C LEU A 152 -20.56 -8.55 15.42
N LEU A 153 -21.67 -7.93 15.79
CA LEU A 153 -22.07 -6.59 15.40
C LEU A 153 -22.07 -5.65 16.62
N ASP A 154 -21.87 -4.36 16.38
CA ASP A 154 -21.94 -3.34 17.43
C ASP A 154 -23.17 -2.47 17.19
N SER A 155 -24.00 -2.32 18.20
CA SER A 155 -25.20 -1.49 18.17
C SER A 155 -24.90 0.02 18.08
N SER A 156 -23.64 0.44 18.19
CA SER A 156 -23.21 1.84 18.20
C SER A 156 -22.72 2.39 16.85
N ILE A 157 -22.71 1.58 15.79
CA ILE A 157 -22.28 1.98 14.44
C ILE A 157 -23.49 2.35 13.59
N ASP A 158 -23.35 3.38 12.73
CA ASP A 158 -24.32 3.76 11.71
C ASP A 158 -24.80 2.53 10.92
N GLU A 159 -26.11 2.44 10.67
CA GLU A 159 -26.77 1.27 10.05
C GLU A 159 -26.13 0.86 8.71
N ASP A 160 -25.59 1.81 7.95
CA ASP A 160 -25.07 1.60 6.59
C ASP A 160 -23.68 0.92 6.54
N ASP A 161 -22.84 1.05 7.57
CA ASP A 161 -21.46 0.50 7.60
C ASP A 161 -21.28 -0.69 8.57
N ARG A 162 -22.35 -1.05 9.31
CA ARG A 162 -22.34 -2.09 10.36
C ARG A 162 -21.77 -3.44 9.91
N PHE A 163 -21.94 -3.82 8.64
CA PHE A 163 -21.66 -5.17 8.15
C PHE A 163 -20.43 -5.26 7.23
N ALA A 164 -19.79 -4.14 6.88
CA ALA A 164 -18.68 -4.09 5.94
C ALA A 164 -17.44 -4.88 6.42
N SER A 165 -17.32 -5.09 7.73
CA SER A 165 -16.23 -5.81 8.37
C SER A 165 -16.50 -7.29 8.63
N LEU A 166 -17.67 -7.82 8.27
CA LEU A 166 -18.01 -9.23 8.44
C LEU A 166 -17.35 -10.07 7.34
N LYS A 167 -16.58 -11.08 7.75
CA LYS A 167 -15.86 -12.02 6.88
C LYS A 167 -16.30 -13.45 7.18
N CYS A 168 -16.26 -14.29 6.15
CA CYS A 168 -16.61 -15.71 6.25
C CYS A 168 -15.53 -16.56 5.58
N VAL A 169 -15.10 -17.63 6.24
CA VAL A 169 -14.11 -18.60 5.71
C VAL A 169 -14.52 -20.03 6.07
N GLY A 170 -14.33 -20.96 5.14
CA GLY A 170 -14.58 -22.39 5.34
C GLY A 170 -13.28 -23.16 5.55
N PHE A 171 -13.28 -24.15 6.44
CA PHE A 171 -12.18 -25.10 6.62
C PHE A 171 -12.71 -26.46 7.10
N GLY A 172 -12.47 -27.51 6.31
CA GLY A 172 -12.99 -28.85 6.60
C GLY A 172 -14.51 -28.86 6.67
N ASN A 173 -15.06 -29.21 7.85
CA ASN A 173 -16.50 -29.17 8.13
C ASN A 173 -16.92 -27.92 8.93
N LEU A 174 -16.04 -26.93 9.06
CA LEU A 174 -16.26 -25.74 9.86
C LEU A 174 -16.40 -24.50 8.97
N ILE A 175 -17.37 -23.64 9.29
CA ILE A 175 -17.53 -22.32 8.69
C ILE A 175 -17.31 -21.30 9.79
N TYR A 176 -16.34 -20.41 9.62
CA TYR A 176 -16.04 -19.34 10.55
C TYR A 176 -16.61 -18.04 10.03
N VAL A 177 -17.33 -17.33 10.90
CA VAL A 177 -17.83 -15.99 10.64
C VAL A 177 -17.24 -15.07 11.70
N PHE A 178 -16.58 -14.01 11.28
CA PHE A 178 -15.87 -13.12 12.21
C PHE A 178 -15.90 -11.67 11.74
N ASN A 179 -15.71 -10.76 12.69
CA ASN A 179 -15.55 -9.35 12.39
C ASN A 179 -14.05 -9.00 12.34
N ASP A 180 -13.59 -8.45 11.21
CA ASP A 180 -12.19 -8.10 10.95
C ASP A 180 -11.74 -6.77 11.60
N GLU A 181 -12.63 -6.09 12.34
CA GLU A 181 -12.30 -4.85 13.04
C GLU A 181 -11.49 -5.07 14.34
N HIS A 182 -10.26 -4.57 14.32
CA HIS A 182 -9.28 -4.67 15.41
C HIS A 182 -9.75 -4.19 16.79
N HIS A 183 -10.64 -3.19 16.86
CA HIS A 183 -11.07 -2.63 18.15
C HIS A 183 -12.04 -3.55 18.92
N LYS A 184 -12.50 -4.64 18.32
CA LYS A 184 -13.52 -5.55 18.88
C LYS A 184 -12.97 -6.86 19.44
N ASN A 185 -11.64 -7.01 19.56
CA ASN A 185 -10.98 -8.26 19.96
C ASN A 185 -11.32 -9.47 19.05
N TYR A 186 -11.67 -9.22 17.77
CA TYR A 186 -11.96 -10.23 16.75
C TYR A 186 -13.03 -11.25 17.20
N PRO A 187 -14.30 -10.81 17.40
CA PRO A 187 -15.36 -11.74 17.75
C PRO A 187 -15.57 -12.70 16.57
N ALA A 188 -15.69 -13.99 16.89
CA ALA A 188 -15.83 -15.03 15.90
C ALA A 188 -16.85 -16.07 16.35
N CYS A 189 -17.61 -16.56 15.40
CA CYS A 189 -18.54 -17.67 15.52
C CYS A 189 -18.10 -18.78 14.57
N VAL A 190 -18.38 -20.02 14.94
CA VAL A 190 -18.13 -21.18 14.09
C VAL A 190 -19.40 -22.00 13.96
N CYS A 191 -19.72 -22.38 12.73
CA CYS A 191 -20.70 -23.40 12.39
C CYS A 191 -19.98 -24.70 12.10
N GLU A 192 -20.35 -25.77 12.77
CA GLU A 192 -19.87 -27.12 12.48
C GLU A 192 -20.94 -27.92 11.74
N MET A 193 -20.58 -28.41 10.56
CA MET A 193 -21.40 -29.30 9.76
C MET A 193 -21.11 -30.75 10.13
N SER A 194 -22.16 -31.51 10.41
CA SER A 194 -22.03 -32.95 10.66
C SER A 194 -22.06 -33.74 9.35
N ASP A 195 -21.00 -34.50 9.08
CA ASP A 195 -20.85 -35.30 7.85
C ASP A 195 -21.99 -36.32 7.65
N TYR A 196 -22.60 -36.80 8.73
CA TYR A 196 -23.60 -37.87 8.71
C TYR A 196 -25.05 -37.42 8.78
N SER A 197 -25.33 -36.20 9.30
CA SER A 197 -26.70 -35.76 9.57
C SER A 197 -27.11 -34.49 8.84
N GLY A 198 -26.17 -33.80 8.18
CA GLY A 198 -26.42 -32.52 7.51
C GLY A 198 -26.79 -31.37 8.46
N LYS A 199 -26.88 -31.64 9.77
CA LYS A 199 -27.15 -30.62 10.78
C LYS A 199 -25.94 -29.73 10.97
N CYS A 200 -26.22 -28.44 11.04
CA CYS A 200 -25.28 -27.38 11.36
C CYS A 200 -25.40 -27.03 12.85
N ASN A 201 -24.26 -26.82 13.52
CA ASN A 201 -24.24 -26.41 14.92
C ASN A 201 -23.43 -25.12 15.08
N TRP A 202 -24.10 -24.05 15.48
CA TRP A 202 -23.48 -22.74 15.67
C TRP A 202 -23.01 -22.55 17.11
N ARG A 203 -21.79 -22.03 17.28
CA ARG A 203 -21.26 -21.63 18.58
C ARG A 203 -20.35 -20.41 18.50
N ARG A 204 -20.29 -19.65 19.59
CA ARG A 204 -19.36 -18.54 19.77
C ARG A 204 -17.96 -19.05 20.14
N LEU A 205 -16.92 -18.48 19.54
CA LEU A 205 -15.54 -18.74 19.94
C LEU A 205 -15.13 -17.85 21.13
N PRO A 206 -14.25 -18.37 22.01
CA PRO A 206 -13.71 -17.57 23.11
C PRO A 206 -12.83 -16.44 22.59
N SER A 207 -12.77 -15.34 23.34
CA SER A 207 -11.91 -14.19 23.03
C SER A 207 -10.43 -14.58 23.01
N LEU A 208 -9.65 -13.97 22.11
CA LEU A 208 -8.21 -14.21 22.01
C LEU A 208 -7.48 -13.77 23.29
N PRO A 209 -6.49 -14.55 23.79
CA PRO A 209 -5.72 -14.20 24.97
C PRO A 209 -4.85 -12.94 24.71
N GLN A 210 -4.82 -12.01 25.67
CA GLN A 210 -3.99 -10.80 25.58
C GLN A 210 -2.52 -11.09 25.93
N PRO A 211 -1.54 -10.42 25.28
CA PRO A 211 -1.70 -9.39 24.25
C PRO A 211 -1.97 -9.98 22.86
N VAL A 212 -3.01 -9.48 22.19
CA VAL A 212 -3.32 -9.85 20.81
C VAL A 212 -2.30 -9.18 19.90
N ASN A 213 -1.25 -9.91 19.51
CA ASN A 213 -0.33 -9.46 18.46
C ASN A 213 -1.09 -9.39 17.12
N LYS A 214 -0.68 -8.46 16.24
CA LYS A 214 -1.25 -8.31 14.90
C LYS A 214 -1.15 -9.63 14.12
N PHE A 215 -2.22 -10.39 14.03
CA PHE A 215 -2.39 -11.34 12.94
C PHE A 215 -2.74 -10.53 11.68
N HIS A 216 -1.72 -10.08 10.93
CA HIS A 216 -1.98 -9.67 9.55
C HIS A 216 -2.26 -10.96 8.78
N LYS A 217 -3.54 -11.27 8.60
CA LYS A 217 -4.07 -12.54 8.07
C LYS A 217 -3.82 -13.72 9.03
N ILE A 218 -4.85 -14.54 9.24
CA ILE A 218 -4.67 -15.88 9.78
C ILE A 218 -3.90 -16.66 8.71
N VAL A 219 -2.59 -16.78 8.87
CA VAL A 219 -1.75 -17.71 8.12
C VAL A 219 -1.31 -18.77 9.12
N ASN A 220 -1.72 -20.02 8.88
CA ASN A 220 -1.35 -21.17 9.69
C ASN A 220 0.17 -21.37 9.68
N ILE A 221 0.79 -21.36 10.87
CA ILE A 221 2.14 -21.89 11.10
C ILE A 221 2.08 -22.68 12.43
N PRO A 222 2.59 -23.92 12.49
CA PRO A 222 2.65 -24.67 13.75
C PRO A 222 3.75 -24.07 14.66
N LEU A 223 3.34 -23.59 15.84
CA LEU A 223 4.23 -23.08 16.88
C LEU A 223 4.78 -24.22 17.76
N LYS A 224 6.08 -24.14 18.08
CA LYS A 224 6.68 -24.77 19.27
C LYS A 224 7.37 -23.66 20.10
N LEU A 225 6.93 -23.51 21.35
CA LEU A 225 7.45 -22.55 22.35
C LEU A 225 8.77 -23.04 22.97
N GLU A 226 9.61 -22.09 23.42
CA GLU A 226 10.46 -22.20 24.63
C GLU A 226 10.75 -20.80 25.24
N ARG A 227 11.03 -20.76 26.55
CA ARG A 227 10.99 -19.62 27.51
C ARG A 227 12.38 -19.09 27.92
N GLU A 228 12.42 -17.86 28.50
CA GLU A 228 13.15 -17.40 29.74
C GLU A 228 13.25 -15.82 29.76
N SER A 229 12.76 -15.03 30.75
CA SER A 229 13.21 -14.61 32.12
C SER A 229 14.55 -13.84 32.20
N SER A 230 14.85 -12.79 33.02
CA SER A 230 14.15 -11.77 33.83
C SER A 230 15.15 -10.69 34.42
N TYR A 231 14.62 -9.54 34.92
CA TYR A 231 15.06 -8.57 35.99
C TYR A 231 16.26 -7.55 35.97
N LYS A 232 15.88 -6.23 35.99
CA LYS A 232 16.16 -5.01 36.87
C LYS A 232 17.57 -4.43 37.29
N LYS A 233 17.75 -3.10 36.99
CA LYS A 233 18.09 -1.85 37.80
C LYS A 233 19.39 -1.76 38.66
N THR A 234 20.19 -0.65 38.71
CA THR A 234 20.01 0.59 39.54
C THR A 234 21.12 1.68 39.33
N MET A 235 20.88 2.89 39.88
CA MET A 235 21.43 4.27 39.72
C MET A 235 22.86 4.59 40.24
N MET A 236 23.46 5.66 39.67
CA MET A 236 24.15 6.75 40.41
C MET A 236 23.84 8.10 39.77
N LYS A 237 23.52 9.11 40.60
CA LYS A 237 23.19 10.49 40.21
C LYS A 237 23.99 11.43 41.11
N ARG A 238 24.61 12.45 40.51
CA ARG A 238 24.67 13.87 40.94
C ARG A 238 26.02 14.48 40.58
N GLU A 239 26.00 15.38 39.59
CA GLU A 239 26.83 16.62 39.51
C GLU A 239 26.65 17.40 38.19
N LYS A 240 26.03 16.84 37.14
CA LYS A 240 25.88 17.51 35.82
C LYS A 240 24.52 18.17 35.55
N GLU A 241 23.78 18.62 36.56
CA GLU A 241 22.40 19.11 36.37
C GLU A 241 22.26 20.51 35.74
N CYS A 242 23.34 21.24 35.42
CA CYS A 242 23.21 22.63 34.94
C CYS A 242 23.28 22.87 33.41
N SER A 243 23.68 21.90 32.58
CA SER A 243 23.84 22.13 31.11
C SER A 243 22.72 21.56 30.22
N HIS A 244 21.86 20.69 30.74
CA HIS A 244 20.88 19.92 29.95
C HIS A 244 19.69 20.76 29.47
N VAL A 245 19.27 21.74 30.26
CA VAL A 245 18.06 22.54 29.99
C VAL A 245 18.32 23.61 28.93
N ILE A 246 19.55 24.15 28.88
CA ILE A 246 19.90 25.27 27.99
C ILE A 246 20.06 24.80 26.54
N HIS A 247 20.58 23.59 26.31
CA HIS A 247 20.91 23.08 24.98
C HIS A 247 19.97 22.01 24.41
N LYS A 248 18.82 21.73 25.07
CA LYS A 248 17.85 20.69 24.67
C LYS A 248 18.50 19.31 24.43
N VAL A 249 19.45 18.93 25.27
CA VAL A 249 20.17 17.64 25.16
C VAL A 249 19.39 16.55 25.92
N PRO A 250 19.25 15.31 25.40
CA PRO A 250 18.57 14.23 26.10
C PRO A 250 19.23 13.89 27.43
N SER A 251 18.45 13.48 28.44
CA SER A 251 18.97 13.06 29.74
C SER A 251 19.65 11.68 29.66
N GLY A 252 20.86 11.53 30.21
CA GLY A 252 21.60 10.25 30.30
C GLY A 252 23.10 10.40 30.08
N ASP A 253 23.84 9.28 30.11
CA ASP A 253 25.29 9.24 29.78
C ASP A 253 25.61 8.20 28.68
N GLY A 254 24.59 7.79 27.93
CA GLY A 254 24.75 6.87 26.81
C GLY A 254 25.56 7.48 25.66
N PRO A 255 26.18 6.67 24.79
CA PRO A 255 26.94 7.14 23.64
C PRO A 255 26.18 8.16 22.77
N TYR A 256 24.87 7.99 22.59
CA TYR A 256 24.04 8.94 21.84
C TYR A 256 23.95 10.31 22.52
N VAL A 257 23.83 10.34 23.85
CA VAL A 257 23.77 11.60 24.62
C VAL A 257 25.09 12.35 24.53
N ARG A 258 26.22 11.62 24.61
CA ARG A 258 27.56 12.18 24.41
C ARG A 258 27.72 12.76 23.00
N ALA A 259 27.16 12.10 21.97
CA ALA A 259 27.13 12.62 20.61
C ALA A 259 26.37 13.95 20.51
N LYS A 260 25.16 14.04 21.09
CA LYS A 260 24.38 15.28 21.12
C LYS A 260 25.07 16.41 21.90
N HIS A 261 25.76 16.07 22.98
CA HIS A 261 26.54 17.03 23.74
C HIS A 261 27.72 17.57 22.92
N ALA A 262 28.46 16.69 22.24
CA ALA A 262 29.52 17.09 21.31
C ALA A 262 28.99 18.00 20.19
N GLN A 263 27.85 17.61 19.58
CA GLN A 263 27.22 18.36 18.49
C GLN A 263 26.71 19.75 18.92
N LEU A 264 25.96 19.85 20.02
CA LEU A 264 25.18 21.05 20.37
C LEU A 264 25.83 21.94 21.43
N VAL A 265 26.63 21.37 22.32
CA VAL A 265 27.29 22.10 23.42
C VAL A 265 28.73 22.43 23.06
N GLN A 266 29.52 21.41 22.70
CA GLN A 266 30.92 21.59 22.33
C GLN A 266 31.09 22.13 20.90
N LYS A 267 30.04 22.03 20.08
CA LYS A 267 30.04 22.41 18.66
C LYS A 267 31.19 21.75 17.88
N ASP A 268 31.48 20.50 18.24
CA ASP A 268 32.50 19.68 17.60
C ASP A 268 31.82 18.58 16.76
N PRO A 269 31.59 18.83 15.46
CA PRO A 269 30.87 17.91 14.60
C PRO A 269 31.67 16.62 14.30
N GLU A 270 33.01 16.67 14.30
CA GLU A 270 33.85 15.48 14.07
C GLU A 270 33.79 14.54 15.29
N SER A 271 33.92 15.08 16.50
CA SER A 271 33.71 14.29 17.71
C SER A 271 32.28 13.76 17.80
N ALA A 272 31.28 14.54 17.37
CA ALA A 272 29.89 14.08 17.34
C ALA A 272 29.70 12.86 16.44
N ILE A 273 30.29 12.85 15.24
CA ILE A 273 30.25 11.70 14.32
C ILE A 273 30.83 10.45 14.99
N ILE A 274 32.00 10.56 15.64
CA ILE A 274 32.63 9.43 16.35
C ILE A 274 31.69 8.86 17.42
N TRP A 275 31.03 9.72 18.19
CA TRP A 275 30.09 9.27 19.22
C TRP A 275 28.79 8.70 18.64
N PHE A 276 28.29 9.21 17.52
CA PHE A 276 27.16 8.59 16.83
C PHE A 276 27.48 7.19 16.30
N TRP A 277 28.69 6.98 15.75
CA TRP A 277 29.17 5.64 15.39
C TRP A 277 29.19 4.68 16.57
N ARG A 278 29.69 5.14 17.73
CA ARG A 278 29.66 4.36 18.98
C ARG A 278 28.24 4.05 19.42
N ALA A 279 27.30 4.98 19.25
CA ALA A 279 25.88 4.75 19.58
C ALA A 279 25.24 3.70 18.68
N ILE A 280 25.50 3.73 17.37
CA ILE A 280 25.00 2.73 16.41
C ILE A 280 25.53 1.33 16.78
N ASN A 281 26.83 1.21 17.01
CA ASN A 281 27.46 -0.07 17.37
C ASN A 281 26.99 -0.62 18.71
N ALA A 282 26.74 0.26 19.69
CA ALA A 282 26.21 -0.11 21.01
C ALA A 282 24.69 -0.36 21.02
N ARG A 283 24.02 -0.25 19.87
CA ARG A 283 22.55 -0.28 19.75
C ARG A 283 21.82 0.77 20.60
N ASP A 284 22.47 1.89 20.92
CA ASP A 284 21.89 3.02 21.65
C ASP A 284 21.18 3.96 20.69
N ARG A 285 19.84 3.88 20.66
CA ARG A 285 18.95 4.75 19.85
C ARG A 285 19.40 4.84 18.38
N VAL A 286 19.68 3.69 17.77
CA VAL A 286 20.26 3.55 16.43
C VAL A 286 19.57 4.44 15.38
N GLU A 287 18.24 4.46 15.35
CA GLU A 287 17.48 5.31 14.42
C GLU A 287 17.81 6.80 14.59
N SER A 288 17.79 7.30 15.84
CA SER A 288 18.07 8.71 16.12
C SER A 288 19.53 9.04 15.87
N ALA A 289 20.44 8.16 16.28
CA ALA A 289 21.87 8.30 16.05
C ALA A 289 22.19 8.39 14.55
N LEU A 290 21.61 7.50 13.74
CA LEU A 290 21.83 7.45 12.31
C LEU A 290 21.30 8.70 11.59
N LYS A 291 20.10 9.17 11.96
CA LYS A 291 19.52 10.40 11.38
C LYS A 291 20.34 11.64 11.74
N ASP A 292 20.70 11.79 13.01
CA ASP A 292 21.46 12.96 13.46
C ASP A 292 22.89 12.94 12.91
N MET A 293 23.53 11.76 12.81
CA MET A 293 24.83 11.59 12.17
C MET A 293 24.79 12.01 10.70
N ALA A 294 23.77 11.57 9.95
CA ALA A 294 23.60 11.94 8.55
C ALA A 294 23.45 13.46 8.37
N VAL A 295 22.76 14.15 9.28
CA VAL A 295 22.64 15.62 9.28
C VAL A 295 23.99 16.29 9.53
N VAL A 296 24.77 15.81 10.50
CA VAL A 296 26.11 16.36 10.79
C VAL A 296 27.08 16.13 9.62
N MET A 297 27.10 14.92 9.07
CA MET A 297 27.93 14.59 7.91
C MET A 297 27.55 15.43 6.68
N LYS A 298 26.25 15.69 6.47
CA LYS A 298 25.79 16.63 5.44
C LYS A 298 26.31 18.06 5.64
N GLN A 299 26.39 18.54 6.88
CA GLN A 299 26.92 19.87 7.20
C GLN A 299 28.43 19.98 6.93
N LEU A 300 29.17 18.88 7.08
CA LEU A 300 30.59 18.78 6.77
C LEU A 300 30.88 18.43 5.30
N ASP A 301 29.87 18.45 4.43
CA ASP A 301 29.97 18.05 3.02
C ASP A 301 30.43 16.60 2.78
N ARG A 302 30.34 15.75 3.81
CA ARG A 302 30.59 14.29 3.78
C ARG A 302 29.32 13.53 3.45
N THR A 303 28.56 14.02 2.48
CA THR A 303 27.22 13.50 2.16
C THR A 303 27.25 12.10 1.55
N GLU A 304 28.32 11.72 0.84
CA GLU A 304 28.44 10.35 0.29
C GLU A 304 28.62 9.30 1.39
N GLU A 305 29.49 9.59 2.37
CA GLU A 305 29.67 8.75 3.56
C GLU A 305 28.36 8.64 4.36
N ALA A 306 27.60 9.73 4.45
CA ALA A 306 26.29 9.73 5.10
C ALA A 306 25.30 8.78 4.39
N ILE A 307 25.29 8.79 3.05
CA ILE A 307 24.45 7.89 2.25
C ILE A 307 24.83 6.43 2.52
N GLU A 308 26.13 6.12 2.49
CA GLU A 308 26.62 4.77 2.73
C GLU A 308 26.27 4.30 4.15
N ALA A 309 26.48 5.14 5.16
CA ALA A 309 26.10 4.83 6.53
C ALA A 309 24.59 4.54 6.65
N VAL A 310 23.73 5.37 6.06
CA VAL A 310 22.28 5.11 6.09
C VAL A 310 21.92 3.80 5.39
N ARG A 311 22.51 3.50 4.23
CA ARG A 311 22.25 2.24 3.50
C ARG A 311 22.70 1.01 4.28
N SER A 312 23.86 1.07 4.92
CA SER A 312 24.45 -0.04 5.67
C SER A 312 23.74 -0.32 7.00
N PHE A 313 23.32 0.72 7.72
CA PHE A 313 22.79 0.57 9.07
C PHE A 313 21.26 0.66 9.17
N ARG A 314 20.55 1.06 8.11
CA ARG A 314 19.07 1.11 8.14
C ARG A 314 18.42 -0.22 8.48
N GLY A 315 19.06 -1.37 8.17
CA GLY A 315 18.54 -2.70 8.53
C GLY A 315 18.47 -2.97 10.03
N LEU A 316 19.26 -2.23 10.83
CA LEU A 316 19.23 -2.29 12.29
C LEU A 316 18.07 -1.49 12.90
N CYS A 317 17.42 -0.63 12.09
CA CYS A 317 16.33 0.21 12.53
C CYS A 317 14.97 -0.51 12.38
N PRO A 318 13.98 -0.21 13.24
CA PRO A 318 12.63 -0.73 13.10
C PRO A 318 12.00 -0.43 11.73
N LYS A 319 11.03 -1.25 11.30
CA LYS A 319 10.34 -1.06 10.00
C LYS A 319 9.71 0.33 9.85
N HIS A 320 9.13 0.89 10.92
CA HIS A 320 8.51 2.22 10.89
C HIS A 320 9.54 3.37 10.72
N ALA A 321 10.81 3.14 11.05
CA ALA A 321 11.87 4.13 10.89
C ALA A 321 12.28 4.32 9.42
N GLN A 322 12.04 3.29 8.58
CA GLN A 322 12.46 3.28 7.18
C GLN A 322 11.91 4.47 6.40
N GLU A 323 10.65 4.86 6.64
CA GLU A 323 10.04 5.99 5.97
C GLU A 323 10.79 7.30 6.25
N SER A 324 11.22 7.50 7.50
CA SER A 324 11.99 8.67 7.92
C SER A 324 13.41 8.66 7.37
N LEU A 325 14.04 7.47 7.27
CA LEU A 325 15.37 7.30 6.69
C LEU A 325 15.36 7.54 5.17
N ASP A 326 14.31 7.13 4.47
CA ASP A 326 14.16 7.44 3.04
C ASP A 326 14.07 8.95 2.80
N ASN A 327 13.37 9.70 3.68
CA ASN A 327 13.30 11.16 3.56
C ASN A 327 14.67 11.81 3.75
N VAL A 328 15.50 11.27 4.66
CA VAL A 328 16.91 11.69 4.80
C VAL A 328 17.71 11.35 3.55
N LEU A 329 17.56 10.15 2.99
CA LEU A 329 18.25 9.75 1.76
C LEU A 329 17.88 10.65 0.57
N ILE A 330 16.60 11.02 0.41
CA ILE A 330 16.16 11.94 -0.65
C ILE A 330 16.89 13.30 -0.54
N ASP A 331 17.03 13.81 0.67
CA ASP A 331 17.73 15.08 0.94
C ASP A 331 19.25 14.98 0.71
N LEU A 332 19.86 13.84 1.07
CA LEU A 332 21.28 13.56 0.79
C LEU A 332 21.54 13.41 -0.72
N TYR A 333 20.71 12.64 -1.42
CA TYR A 333 20.81 12.47 -2.88
C TYR A 333 20.66 13.80 -3.62
N LYS A 334 19.71 14.64 -3.18
CA LYS A 334 19.54 16.00 -3.69
C LYS A 334 20.82 16.84 -3.53
N LYS A 335 21.50 16.74 -2.39
CA LYS A 335 22.73 17.50 -2.11
C LYS A 335 23.94 16.98 -2.90
N CYS A 336 24.06 15.67 -3.12
CA CYS A 336 25.13 15.06 -3.91
C CYS A 336 24.90 15.07 -5.43
N GLY A 337 23.73 15.49 -5.92
CA GLY A 337 23.39 15.36 -7.34
C GLY A 337 23.16 13.92 -7.80
N LYS A 338 22.87 12.98 -6.88
CA LYS A 338 22.51 11.58 -7.19
C LYS A 338 21.04 11.49 -7.62
N VAL A 339 20.74 12.14 -8.73
CA VAL A 339 19.37 12.38 -9.21
C VAL A 339 18.68 11.06 -9.59
N ASP A 340 19.40 10.08 -10.13
CA ASP A 340 18.81 8.78 -10.51
C ASP A 340 18.36 7.97 -9.30
N GLU A 341 19.18 7.89 -8.25
CA GLU A 341 18.81 7.26 -6.98
C GLU A 341 17.67 7.98 -6.28
N GLN A 342 17.63 9.31 -6.38
CA GLN A 342 16.52 10.11 -5.91
C GLN A 342 15.22 9.75 -6.64
N ILE A 343 15.24 9.69 -7.99
CA ILE A 343 14.08 9.32 -8.81
C ILE A 343 13.59 7.92 -8.45
N MET A 344 14.49 6.94 -8.35
CA MET A 344 14.14 5.56 -8.00
C MET A 344 13.45 5.49 -6.63
N LEU A 345 13.98 6.20 -5.62
CA LEU A 345 13.42 6.21 -4.28
C LEU A 345 12.06 6.93 -4.21
N LEU A 346 11.90 8.04 -4.95
CA LEU A 346 10.64 8.77 -5.03
C LEU A 346 9.55 7.94 -5.73
N LYS A 347 9.88 7.27 -6.84
CA LYS A 347 8.96 6.32 -7.52
C LYS A 347 8.57 5.17 -6.60
N HIS A 348 9.52 4.61 -5.86
CA HIS A 348 9.23 3.56 -4.87
C HIS A 348 8.25 4.05 -3.80
N LYS A 349 8.44 5.25 -3.26
CA LYS A 349 7.50 5.82 -2.28
C LYS A 349 6.09 6.05 -2.85
N LEU A 350 5.96 6.53 -4.09
CA LEU A 350 4.66 6.64 -4.76
C LEU A 350 3.98 5.28 -4.89
N LYS A 351 4.75 4.25 -5.27
CA LYS A 351 4.26 2.87 -5.34
C LYS A 351 3.76 2.37 -3.96
N MET A 352 4.49 2.65 -2.88
CA MET A 352 4.05 2.30 -1.52
C MET A 352 2.74 2.99 -1.13
N ILE A 353 2.53 4.24 -1.56
CA ILE A 353 1.26 4.96 -1.33
C ILE A 353 0.13 4.32 -2.13
N TYR A 354 0.35 4.08 -3.43
CA TYR A 354 -0.64 3.48 -4.31
C TYR A 354 -1.11 2.10 -3.82
N LEU A 355 -0.17 1.28 -3.33
CA LEU A 355 -0.47 -0.03 -2.75
C LEU A 355 -1.15 0.02 -1.36
N GLY A 356 -1.41 1.21 -0.81
CA GLY A 356 -1.98 1.37 0.53
C GLY A 356 -1.04 0.98 1.67
N GLU A 357 0.24 0.75 1.38
CA GLU A 357 1.26 0.35 2.36
C GLU A 357 1.85 1.55 3.10
N ALA A 358 1.62 2.77 2.60
CA ALA A 358 2.02 4.00 3.28
C ALA A 358 1.20 4.24 4.56
N PHE A 359 1.80 4.96 5.52
CA PHE A 359 1.18 5.35 6.78
C PHE A 359 0.62 4.17 7.62
N ASN A 360 1.11 2.95 7.38
CA ASN A 360 0.56 1.72 7.97
C ASN A 360 -0.92 1.51 7.64
N GLY A 361 -1.37 1.87 6.43
CA GLY A 361 -2.74 1.70 5.96
C GLY A 361 -3.73 2.77 6.41
N LYS A 362 -3.26 3.86 7.04
CA LYS A 362 -4.11 4.99 7.47
C LYS A 362 -4.11 6.11 6.44
N SER A 363 -5.22 6.84 6.34
CA SER A 363 -5.34 8.01 5.46
C SER A 363 -4.52 9.22 5.89
N THR A 364 -4.10 9.28 7.17
CA THR A 364 -3.29 10.37 7.74
C THR A 364 -2.19 9.85 8.66
N LYS A 365 -1.08 10.59 8.74
CA LYS A 365 0.00 10.41 9.71
C LYS A 365 0.20 11.65 10.56
N THR A 366 0.64 11.48 11.81
CA THR A 366 1.07 12.62 12.64
C THR A 366 2.51 12.97 12.33
N ALA A 367 2.74 14.19 11.87
CA ALA A 367 4.06 14.76 11.68
C ALA A 367 4.37 15.80 12.77
N ARG A 368 5.65 16.15 12.92
CA ARG A 368 6.09 17.25 13.79
C ARG A 368 7.00 18.21 13.05
N SER A 369 6.71 19.49 13.18
CA SER A 369 7.54 20.59 12.69
C SER A 369 7.66 21.63 13.79
N HIS A 370 8.89 22.12 14.06
CA HIS A 370 9.17 23.12 15.10
C HIS A 370 8.50 22.86 16.47
N GLY A 371 8.39 21.59 16.87
CA GLY A 371 7.78 21.18 18.15
C GLY A 371 6.24 21.09 18.14
N LYS A 372 5.57 21.55 17.07
CA LYS A 372 4.11 21.40 16.89
C LYS A 372 3.79 20.09 16.19
N LYS A 373 2.72 19.41 16.64
CA LYS A 373 2.18 18.21 16.00
C LYS A 373 1.09 18.62 15.03
N PHE A 374 1.09 18.04 13.84
CA PHE A 374 0.04 18.24 12.83
C PHE A 374 -0.23 16.92 12.11
N GLN A 375 -1.37 16.82 11.43
CA GLN A 375 -1.71 15.65 10.63
C GLN A 375 -1.38 15.93 9.16
N VAL A 376 -0.85 14.92 8.48
CA VAL A 376 -0.53 14.93 7.05
C VAL A 376 -1.36 13.84 6.39
N SER A 377 -2.14 14.19 5.39
CA SER A 377 -2.95 13.23 4.62
C SER A 377 -2.13 12.54 3.54
N ILE A 378 -2.62 11.38 3.06
CA ILE A 378 -2.03 10.69 1.91
C ILE A 378 -1.99 11.63 0.71
N LYS A 379 -3.06 12.42 0.47
CA LYS A 379 -3.11 13.39 -0.64
C LYS A 379 -1.97 14.40 -0.58
N GLN A 380 -1.75 15.01 0.59
CA GLN A 380 -0.66 15.97 0.81
C GLN A 380 0.72 15.34 0.62
N GLU A 381 0.92 14.12 1.12
CA GLU A 381 2.19 13.40 0.96
C GLU A 381 2.45 12.99 -0.49
N THR A 382 1.42 12.52 -1.20
CA THR A 382 1.50 12.20 -2.63
C THR A 382 1.89 13.45 -3.43
N SER A 383 1.21 14.57 -3.20
CA SER A 383 1.53 15.83 -3.88
C SER A 383 2.96 16.30 -3.60
N ARG A 384 3.43 16.17 -2.35
CA ARG A 384 4.81 16.46 -1.96
C ARG A 384 5.83 15.58 -2.69
N ILE A 385 5.58 14.26 -2.78
CA ILE A 385 6.49 13.32 -3.45
C ILE A 385 6.51 13.58 -4.96
N LEU A 386 5.36 13.85 -5.58
CA LEU A 386 5.29 14.25 -6.99
C LEU A 386 6.07 15.54 -7.22
N GLY A 387 5.89 16.58 -6.42
CA GLY A 387 6.67 17.82 -6.56
C GLY A 387 8.20 17.62 -6.47
N ASN A 388 8.64 16.71 -5.60
CA ASN A 388 10.06 16.32 -5.51
C ASN A 388 10.54 15.53 -6.73
N LEU A 389 9.67 14.68 -7.30
CA LEU A 389 9.97 13.90 -8.50
C LEU A 389 10.05 14.81 -9.74
N GLY A 390 9.12 15.77 -9.87
CA GLY A 390 9.17 16.81 -10.89
C GLY A 390 10.50 17.57 -10.83
N TRP A 391 10.94 17.96 -9.63
CA TRP A 391 12.21 18.66 -9.44
C TRP A 391 13.39 17.81 -9.93
N ALA A 392 13.41 16.52 -9.59
CA ALA A 392 14.46 15.60 -10.02
C ALA A 392 14.47 15.44 -11.55
N TYR A 393 13.32 15.38 -12.21
CA TYR A 393 13.25 15.36 -13.68
C TYR A 393 13.73 16.66 -14.32
N THR A 394 13.42 17.81 -13.72
CA THR A 394 13.97 19.11 -14.16
C THR A 394 15.50 19.10 -14.09
N GLN A 395 16.12 18.49 -13.06
CA GLN A 395 17.59 18.37 -12.99
C GLN A 395 18.17 17.50 -14.12
N LYS A 396 17.40 16.55 -14.65
CA LYS A 396 17.79 15.75 -15.82
C LYS A 396 17.43 16.42 -17.16
N SER A 397 16.95 17.67 -17.14
CA SER A 397 16.40 18.36 -18.31
C SER A 397 15.24 17.63 -18.99
N ASN A 398 14.58 16.69 -18.30
CA ASN A 398 13.40 15.99 -18.81
C ASN A 398 12.15 16.80 -18.44
N TYR A 399 11.96 17.92 -19.14
CA TYR A 399 10.88 18.88 -18.87
C TYR A 399 9.50 18.31 -19.20
N MET A 400 9.40 17.36 -20.14
CA MET A 400 8.17 16.63 -20.45
C MET A 400 7.70 15.82 -19.25
N ALA A 401 8.56 14.96 -18.68
CA ALA A 401 8.19 14.17 -17.51
C ALA A 401 7.99 15.03 -16.25
N ALA A 402 8.74 16.14 -16.13
CA ALA A 402 8.59 17.08 -15.02
C ALA A 402 7.22 17.78 -15.07
N GLU A 403 6.79 18.24 -16.25
CA GLU A 403 5.48 18.89 -16.47
C GLU A 403 4.35 17.97 -16.00
N VAL A 404 4.27 16.74 -16.52
CA VAL A 404 3.20 15.78 -16.17
C VAL A 404 3.10 15.56 -14.66
N VAL A 405 4.26 15.40 -14.00
CA VAL A 405 4.30 15.15 -12.56
C VAL A 405 3.93 16.41 -11.76
N TYR A 406 4.36 17.59 -12.19
CA TYR A 406 3.99 18.85 -11.55
C TYR A 406 2.51 19.19 -11.75
N SER A 407 1.97 18.99 -12.95
CA SER A 407 0.54 19.11 -13.25
C SER A 407 -0.28 18.21 -12.34
N LYS A 408 0.11 16.93 -12.21
CA LYS A 408 -0.56 16.00 -11.29
C LYS A 408 -0.46 16.44 -9.82
N ALA A 409 0.69 16.95 -9.40
CA ALA A 409 0.87 17.45 -8.04
C ALA A 409 -0.02 18.67 -7.75
N GLN A 410 -0.09 19.60 -8.70
CA GLN A 410 -0.94 20.80 -8.65
C GLN A 410 -2.42 20.45 -8.58
N MET A 411 -2.88 19.41 -9.30
CA MET A 411 -4.28 18.94 -9.23
C MET A 411 -4.66 18.35 -7.86
N ILE A 412 -3.71 17.77 -7.12
CA ILE A 412 -3.99 17.10 -5.84
C ILE A 412 -3.98 18.08 -4.67
N ASP A 413 -2.95 18.93 -4.61
CA ASP A 413 -2.74 19.91 -3.54
C ASP A 413 -2.07 21.14 -4.17
N PRO A 414 -2.87 22.11 -4.67
CA PRO A 414 -2.38 23.28 -5.39
C PRO A 414 -1.53 24.20 -4.50
N ASP A 415 -0.37 24.63 -4.99
CA ASP A 415 0.41 25.68 -4.34
C ASP A 415 1.25 26.49 -5.35
N ALA A 416 1.66 27.69 -4.92
CA ALA A 416 2.43 28.59 -5.77
C ALA A 416 3.79 28.01 -6.21
N ASN A 417 4.49 27.24 -5.36
CA ASN A 417 5.81 26.70 -5.76
C ASN A 417 5.67 25.62 -6.83
N LYS A 418 4.67 24.73 -6.73
CA LYS A 418 4.40 23.73 -7.78
C LYS A 418 3.97 24.40 -9.08
N ALA A 419 3.07 25.38 -9.02
CA ALA A 419 2.65 26.16 -10.19
C ALA A 419 3.82 26.87 -10.87
N LEU A 420 4.73 27.50 -10.11
CA LEU A 420 5.91 28.17 -10.67
C LEU A 420 6.90 27.17 -11.29
N ASN A 421 7.08 26.00 -10.68
CA ASN A 421 7.91 24.95 -11.26
C ASN A 421 7.28 24.36 -12.54
N LEU A 422 5.96 24.22 -12.58
CA LEU A 422 5.21 23.83 -13.78
C LEU A 422 5.37 24.87 -14.89
N CYS A 423 5.17 26.15 -14.58
CA CYS A 423 5.38 27.26 -15.50
C CYS A 423 6.80 27.24 -16.09
N HIS A 424 7.83 27.07 -15.26
CA HIS A 424 9.20 26.91 -15.74
C HIS A 424 9.35 25.73 -16.72
N CYS A 425 8.71 24.59 -16.45
CA CYS A 425 8.73 23.46 -17.40
C CYS A 425 8.05 23.83 -18.73
N LEU A 426 6.88 24.48 -18.69
CA LEU A 426 6.15 24.91 -19.88
C LEU A 426 6.95 25.92 -20.74
N ILE A 427 7.66 26.85 -20.10
CA ILE A 427 8.58 27.78 -20.80
C ILE A 427 9.69 27.02 -21.53
N LYS A 428 10.31 26.04 -20.87
CA LYS A 428 11.36 25.20 -21.50
C LYS A 428 10.82 24.31 -22.62
N LEU A 429 9.52 24.01 -22.61
CA LEU A 429 8.81 23.29 -23.68
C LEU A 429 8.23 24.22 -24.76
N ALA A 430 8.50 25.53 -24.69
CA ALA A 430 7.97 26.54 -25.60
C ALA A 430 6.41 26.66 -25.61
N ARG A 431 5.74 26.18 -24.57
CA ARG A 431 4.28 26.31 -24.38
C ARG A 431 3.94 27.61 -23.64
N TYR A 432 4.27 28.74 -24.28
CA TYR A 432 4.25 30.06 -23.64
C TYR A 432 2.86 30.52 -23.20
N GLN A 433 1.81 30.21 -23.97
CA GLN A 433 0.45 30.61 -23.64
C GLN A 433 -0.03 29.95 -22.34
N GLU A 434 0.27 28.66 -22.16
CA GLU A 434 -0.10 27.91 -20.96
C GLU A 434 0.76 28.33 -19.76
N ALA A 435 2.05 28.58 -19.98
CA ALA A 435 2.93 29.13 -18.97
C ALA A 435 2.40 30.48 -18.43
N HIS A 436 1.91 31.35 -19.33
CA HIS A 436 1.33 32.63 -18.97
C HIS A 436 0.08 32.47 -18.07
N LEU A 437 -0.82 31.54 -18.42
CA LEU A 437 -2.04 31.28 -17.62
C LEU A 437 -1.69 30.82 -16.20
N VAL A 438 -0.77 29.85 -16.08
CA VAL A 438 -0.32 29.35 -14.77
C VAL A 438 0.38 30.44 -13.96
N LEU A 439 1.18 31.28 -14.61
CA LEU A 439 1.87 32.38 -13.96
C LEU A 439 0.91 33.45 -13.44
N GLN A 440 -0.14 33.75 -14.21
CA GLN A 440 -1.20 34.67 -13.80
C GLN A 440 -1.91 34.18 -12.53
N GLU A 441 -2.19 32.89 -12.39
CA GLU A 441 -2.82 32.36 -11.16
C GLU A 441 -1.99 32.66 -9.90
N VAL A 442 -0.66 32.61 -10.02
CA VAL A 442 0.25 32.94 -8.91
C VAL A 442 0.29 34.44 -8.65
N LEU A 443 0.39 35.26 -9.70
CA LEU A 443 0.47 36.73 -9.58
C LEU A 443 -0.84 37.38 -9.07
N HIS A 444 -1.99 36.76 -9.34
CA HIS A 444 -3.30 37.20 -8.84
C HIS A 444 -3.64 36.66 -7.44
N TYR A 445 -2.70 35.99 -6.77
CA TYR A 445 -2.88 35.43 -5.43
C TYR A 445 -3.97 34.34 -5.32
N ASN A 446 -4.28 33.66 -6.41
CA ASN A 446 -5.32 32.62 -6.43
C ASN A 446 -4.84 31.29 -5.82
N LEU A 447 -3.54 31.16 -5.54
CA LEU A 447 -2.93 29.93 -5.03
C LEU A 447 -2.36 30.10 -3.62
N PRO A 448 -2.46 29.07 -2.75
CA PRO A 448 -1.79 29.08 -1.46
C PRO A 448 -0.27 29.28 -1.58
N GLY A 449 0.29 30.19 -0.77
CA GLY A 449 1.74 30.52 -0.77
C GLY A 449 2.18 31.50 -1.87
N SER A 450 1.24 32.08 -2.61
CA SER A 450 1.50 33.15 -3.60
C SER A 450 1.95 34.47 -2.97
N GLU A 451 1.52 34.74 -1.73
CA GLU A 451 1.87 35.96 -0.99
C GLU A 451 3.36 36.02 -0.60
N ASP A 452 4.01 34.86 -0.52
CA ASP A 452 5.41 34.73 -0.11
C ASP A 452 6.34 35.49 -1.05
N SER A 453 7.24 36.29 -0.48
CA SER A 453 8.19 37.11 -1.27
C SER A 453 9.07 36.28 -2.22
N LYS A 454 9.40 35.04 -1.84
CA LYS A 454 10.18 34.13 -2.69
C LYS A 454 9.38 33.67 -3.92
N SER A 455 8.11 33.33 -3.72
CA SER A 455 7.21 32.93 -4.81
C SER A 455 7.01 34.09 -5.77
N ARG A 456 6.83 35.32 -5.26
CA ARG A 456 6.68 36.53 -6.08
C ARG A 456 7.91 36.85 -6.90
N ASN A 457 9.08 36.91 -6.27
CA ASN A 457 10.33 37.15 -6.99
C ASN A 457 10.54 36.11 -8.11
N ARG A 458 10.23 34.83 -7.81
CA ARG A 458 10.33 33.77 -8.80
C ARG A 458 9.30 33.89 -9.93
N ALA A 459 8.09 34.36 -9.64
CA ALA A 459 7.06 34.63 -10.63
C ALA A 459 7.47 35.77 -11.57
N GLU A 460 8.01 36.86 -11.01
CA GLU A 460 8.53 38.01 -11.77
C GLU A 460 9.70 37.60 -12.68
N GLU A 461 10.64 36.79 -12.17
CA GLU A 461 11.73 36.22 -12.99
C GLU A 461 11.20 35.42 -14.18
N LEU A 462 10.20 34.56 -13.97
CA LEU A 462 9.60 33.76 -15.05
C LEU A 462 8.77 34.62 -16.01
N SER A 463 8.17 35.72 -15.54
CA SER A 463 7.49 36.70 -16.39
C SER A 463 8.47 37.38 -17.34
N LEU A 464 9.62 37.82 -16.81
CA LEU A 464 10.68 38.42 -17.62
C LEU A 464 11.26 37.43 -18.63
N GLU A 465 11.45 36.17 -18.25
CA GLU A 465 11.88 35.11 -19.17
C GLU A 465 10.84 34.93 -20.29
N LEU A 466 9.55 34.90 -19.97
CA LEU A 466 8.45 34.75 -20.92
C LEU A 466 8.35 35.93 -21.90
N GLU A 467 8.51 37.16 -21.41
CA GLU A 467 8.52 38.40 -22.20
C GLU A 467 9.75 38.47 -23.12
N SER A 468 10.90 37.99 -22.67
CA SER A 468 12.14 38.00 -23.47
C SER A 468 12.11 37.06 -24.68
N VAL A 469 11.20 36.08 -24.68
CA VAL A 469 11.12 35.02 -25.69
C VAL A 469 10.03 35.29 -26.74
N GLN A 470 9.17 36.30 -26.58
CA GLN A 470 8.17 36.67 -27.59
C GLN A 470 8.71 37.62 -28.69
N PRO A 471 8.65 37.27 -29.98
CA PRO A 471 8.47 38.22 -31.07
C PRO A 471 6.97 38.45 -31.35
N GLN A 472 6.64 39.63 -31.88
CA GLN A 472 5.28 40.10 -32.22
C GLN A 472 4.43 39.14 -33.10
N PRO A 473 3.09 39.27 -33.07
CA PRO A 473 2.17 38.20 -33.43
C PRO A 473 2.08 37.99 -34.95
N LEU A 474 2.38 36.77 -35.40
CA LEU A 474 1.96 36.29 -36.71
C LEU A 474 0.96 35.14 -36.51
N GLN A 475 -0.27 35.40 -36.93
CA GLN A 475 -1.31 34.41 -37.13
C GLN A 475 -0.77 33.26 -38.01
N SER A 476 -0.85 32.04 -37.52
CA SER A 476 -1.04 30.89 -38.39
C SER A 476 -1.84 29.82 -37.66
N ASN A 477 -3.08 29.65 -38.12
CA ASN A 477 -3.86 28.45 -37.90
C ASN A 477 -3.07 27.27 -38.47
N LEU A 478 -2.72 26.29 -37.63
CA LEU A 478 -2.41 24.92 -38.05
C LEU A 478 -3.02 23.97 -37.00
N PRO A 479 -3.56 22.81 -37.43
CA PRO A 479 -4.45 22.03 -36.60
C PRO A 479 -3.71 21.30 -35.49
N CYS A 480 -4.38 21.24 -34.34
CA CYS A 480 -4.06 20.41 -33.19
C CYS A 480 -3.77 18.97 -33.65
N LEU A 481 -2.50 18.57 -33.59
CA LEU A 481 -2.11 17.17 -33.59
C LEU A 481 -1.85 16.79 -32.14
N ASN A 482 -2.84 16.11 -31.54
CA ASN A 482 -2.66 15.39 -30.28
C ASN A 482 -1.54 14.36 -30.46
N PHE A 483 -0.35 14.68 -29.98
CA PHE A 483 0.78 13.75 -29.82
C PHE A 483 1.05 13.50 -28.34
N GLU A 484 0.00 13.28 -27.55
CA GLU A 484 0.12 12.86 -26.15
C GLU A 484 0.28 11.34 -25.99
N ASP A 485 0.01 10.53 -27.02
CA ASP A 485 0.07 9.05 -26.92
C ASP A 485 1.44 8.45 -27.32
N ASP A 486 2.12 8.97 -28.35
CA ASP A 486 3.33 8.31 -28.88
C ASP A 486 4.60 8.52 -28.03
N PHE A 487 4.66 9.56 -27.19
CA PHE A 487 5.87 9.87 -26.41
C PHE A 487 5.85 9.25 -25.00
N VAL A 488 4.66 9.01 -24.44
CA VAL A 488 4.48 8.19 -23.24
C VAL A 488 4.94 6.75 -23.53
N GLU A 489 4.63 6.24 -24.73
CA GLU A 489 5.08 4.94 -25.24
C GLU A 489 6.63 4.87 -25.39
N ALA A 490 7.27 5.96 -25.79
CA ALA A 490 8.74 6.03 -25.90
C ALA A 490 9.45 6.03 -24.53
N LEU A 491 8.85 6.65 -23.52
CA LEU A 491 9.35 6.66 -22.14
C LEU A 491 9.14 5.30 -21.45
N GLU A 492 8.08 4.57 -21.80
CA GLU A 492 7.84 3.17 -21.41
C GLU A 492 8.89 2.23 -22.00
N ARG A 493 9.24 2.36 -23.29
CA ARG A 493 10.27 1.53 -23.95
C ARG A 493 11.66 1.67 -23.32
N ALA A 494 12.09 2.89 -22.98
CA ALA A 494 13.41 3.14 -22.39
C ALA A 494 13.58 2.59 -20.96
N LEU A 495 12.47 2.40 -20.23
CA LEU A 495 12.49 1.82 -18.89
C LEU A 495 12.42 0.28 -18.91
N ASN A 496 12.08 -0.32 -20.05
CA ASN A 496 12.02 -1.77 -20.26
C ASN A 496 13.39 -2.41 -20.58
N GLU A 497 14.38 -1.64 -21.05
CA GLU A 497 15.69 -2.18 -21.44
C GLU A 497 16.65 -2.49 -20.26
N LEU A 498 16.39 -1.98 -19.05
CA LEU A 498 17.38 -1.93 -17.97
C LEU A 498 17.06 -2.73 -16.69
N ALA A 499 16.01 -3.56 -16.66
CA ALA A 499 15.71 -4.36 -15.47
C ALA A 499 15.21 -5.77 -15.78
N PRO A 500 15.82 -6.83 -15.21
CA PRO A 500 15.29 -8.17 -15.30
C PRO A 500 13.99 -8.30 -14.48
N ALA A 501 12.99 -8.91 -15.09
CA ALA A 501 11.63 -9.05 -14.59
C ALA A 501 11.57 -9.71 -13.21
N ARG A 502 10.90 -9.05 -12.26
CA ARG A 502 10.40 -9.67 -11.03
C ARG A 502 8.90 -9.39 -10.90
N SER A 503 8.10 -10.44 -11.08
CA SER A 503 6.66 -10.46 -10.85
C SER A 503 6.34 -10.22 -9.36
N ARG A 504 5.55 -9.19 -9.04
CA ARG A 504 4.81 -9.13 -7.77
C ARG A 504 3.45 -9.79 -8.00
N ARG A 505 3.33 -11.05 -7.55
CA ARG A 505 2.10 -11.85 -7.65
C ARG A 505 1.13 -11.44 -6.54
N LEU A 506 -0.14 -11.30 -6.89
CA LEU A 506 -1.23 -11.27 -5.91
C LEU A 506 -1.45 -12.71 -5.40
N PRO A 507 -1.61 -12.93 -4.08
CA PRO A 507 -1.82 -14.27 -3.57
C PRO A 507 -3.32 -14.60 -3.60
N ILE A 508 -3.76 -15.31 -4.64
CA ILE A 508 -4.75 -16.37 -4.46
C ILE A 508 -3.93 -17.65 -4.67
N PHE A 509 -3.67 -18.41 -3.62
CA PHE A 509 -2.90 -19.65 -3.71
C PHE A 509 -3.83 -20.84 -3.51
N GLU A 510 -4.45 -21.38 -4.55
CA GLU A 510 -5.18 -22.65 -4.37
C GLU A 510 -4.25 -23.83 -4.67
N GLU A 511 -3.95 -24.61 -3.63
CA GLU A 511 -3.23 -25.88 -3.73
C GLU A 511 -4.14 -26.96 -4.34
N ILE A 512 -3.78 -27.47 -5.52
CA ILE A 512 -4.44 -28.62 -6.11
C ILE A 512 -3.82 -29.89 -5.52
N SER A 513 -4.47 -30.46 -4.51
CA SER A 513 -4.27 -31.85 -4.10
C SER A 513 -5.59 -32.62 -4.30
N GLN A 514 -5.53 -33.86 -4.80
CA GLN A 514 -6.74 -34.64 -5.14
C GLN A 514 -7.63 -34.99 -3.94
N PHE A 515 -7.24 -34.66 -2.71
CA PHE A 515 -8.05 -34.84 -1.51
C PHE A 515 -7.64 -33.81 -0.46
N ARG A 516 -8.65 -33.06 0.02
CA ARG A 516 -8.69 -32.18 1.20
C ARG A 516 -8.23 -30.72 1.08
N ASP A 517 -9.15 -29.92 1.65
CA ASP A 517 -9.04 -28.73 2.48
C ASP A 517 -8.33 -27.51 1.89
N GLN A 518 -9.18 -26.58 1.42
CA GLN A 518 -8.78 -25.23 0.99
C GLN A 518 -7.94 -24.54 2.07
N LEU A 519 -6.70 -24.21 1.67
CA LEU A 519 -5.85 -23.22 2.31
C LEU A 519 -5.48 -22.19 1.23
N ALA A 520 -5.95 -20.95 1.38
CA ALA A 520 -5.11 -19.75 1.25
C ALA A 520 -5.84 -18.46 1.64
N CYS A 521 -5.10 -17.59 2.33
CA CYS A 521 -5.34 -16.15 2.49
C CYS A 521 -4.26 -15.35 1.75
#